data_AF-A0A932GD26-F1
#
_entry.id   AF-A0A932GD26-F1
#
_cell.length_a   1.000
_cell.length_b   1.000
_cell.length_c   1.000
_cell.angle_alpha   90.00
_cell.angle_beta   90.00
_cell.angle_gamma   90.00
#
_symmetry.space_group_name_H-M   'P 1'
#
loop_
_entity.id
_entity.type
_entity.pdbx_description
1 polymer ?
#
loop_
_entity_poly.entity_id
_entity_poly.type
_entity_poly.pdbx_seq_one_letter_code
_entity_poly.pdbx_strand_id
1 'polypeptide(L)'
;MGRKSREKRAKRRLDTANGLEWLLRYWEALQRFDRANALAEERWGRGIPAPRFGPQTCWQDFRSYLLASRPGDTYDSERFGGIIRGRRDYVKHASIATSLHSWASNSRRVYQVDEDLALLLSATSFATLRMEDLRFPFDGFAITVDSPVSYAGSSFNTFVCGKVVDASGKTVKVFTAVSAHISEYTEPFSSLSSALLRTAENGTRVEFERLARDISRLTQKHSTRSHEALCWPISEEPGCTVEDCIKKTFEMQADSGEAELVKHLSVFTTVARLVFGVPVYLQSLEPAKRDASGFKKLPREAVLPDPNVVTREAEVCKISSTRVLSPAEREILRRYRRNPSGEIGAHFRCGHWRRPPGKGADPDAPKTVWVSPTIVRQDRLPDGTAAPGAKQIL
;
A
#
# COMPACT_ATOMS: atom_id res chain seq x y z
N MET A 1 27.59 0.86 17.21
CA MET A 1 26.84 0.13 16.14
C MET A 1 27.85 -0.38 15.11
N GLY A 2 28.00 -1.71 14.99
CA GLY A 2 29.07 -2.33 14.20
C GLY A 2 28.82 -2.35 12.68
N ARG A 3 29.91 -2.50 11.91
CA ARG A 3 29.97 -2.61 10.43
C ARG A 3 28.87 -3.49 9.81
N LYS A 4 28.53 -4.62 10.44
CA LYS A 4 27.45 -5.54 10.03
C LYS A 4 26.05 -4.88 9.97
N SER A 5 25.76 -3.92 10.85
CA SER A 5 24.48 -3.18 10.85
C SER A 5 24.40 -2.21 9.66
N ARG A 6 25.54 -1.61 9.27
CA ARG A 6 25.63 -0.74 8.09
C ARG A 6 25.49 -1.55 6.79
N GLU A 7 26.17 -2.69 6.67
CA GLU A 7 26.06 -3.58 5.49
C GLU A 7 24.65 -4.15 5.33
N LYS A 8 23.98 -4.57 6.41
CA LYS A 8 22.59 -5.04 6.36
C LYS A 8 21.61 -3.93 5.95
N ARG A 9 21.88 -2.67 6.33
CA ARG A 9 21.09 -1.50 5.91
C ARG A 9 21.33 -1.12 4.44
N ALA A 10 22.57 -1.19 3.96
CA ALA A 10 22.90 -0.91 2.55
C ALA A 10 22.26 -1.94 1.60
N LYS A 11 22.34 -3.24 1.94
CA LYS A 11 21.69 -4.31 1.17
C LYS A 11 20.19 -4.08 1.01
N ARG A 12 19.50 -3.75 2.11
CA ARG A 12 18.06 -3.48 2.15
C ARG A 12 17.60 -2.30 1.28
N ARG A 13 18.48 -1.36 0.94
CA ARG A 13 18.13 -0.16 0.15
C ARG A 13 18.18 -0.41 -1.35
N LEU A 14 19.14 -1.21 -1.79
CA LEU A 14 19.12 -1.78 -3.15
C LEU A 14 17.84 -2.60 -3.35
N ASP A 15 17.41 -3.31 -2.31
CA ASP A 15 16.21 -4.15 -2.33
C ASP A 15 14.90 -3.36 -2.62
N THR A 16 14.81 -2.05 -2.31
CA THR A 16 13.59 -1.27 -2.59
C THR A 16 13.43 -0.87 -4.05
N ALA A 17 14.47 -0.29 -4.66
CA ALA A 17 14.43 0.02 -6.09
C ALA A 17 14.29 -1.27 -6.91
N ASN A 18 14.98 -2.33 -6.47
CA ASN A 18 14.77 -3.67 -7.00
C ASN A 18 13.32 -4.14 -6.78
N GLY A 19 12.70 -3.85 -5.65
CA GLY A 19 11.32 -4.23 -5.35
C GLY A 19 10.29 -3.66 -6.32
N LEU A 20 10.48 -2.41 -6.78
CA LEU A 20 9.59 -1.78 -7.78
C LEU A 20 9.83 -2.36 -9.19
N GLU A 21 11.09 -2.63 -9.55
CA GLU A 21 11.40 -3.35 -10.79
C GLU A 21 10.83 -4.78 -10.77
N TRP A 22 10.91 -5.47 -9.63
CA TRP A 22 10.30 -6.79 -9.45
C TRP A 22 8.78 -6.74 -9.50
N LEU A 23 8.15 -5.68 -8.96
CA LEU A 23 6.71 -5.46 -9.10
C LEU A 23 6.31 -5.27 -10.56
N LEU A 24 7.10 -4.52 -11.33
CA LEU A 24 6.88 -4.33 -12.76
C LEU A 24 7.00 -5.66 -13.53
N ARG A 25 8.06 -6.44 -13.27
CA ARG A 25 8.23 -7.78 -13.87
C ARG A 25 7.10 -8.74 -13.52
N TYR A 26 6.65 -8.69 -12.27
CA TYR A 26 5.51 -9.47 -11.80
C TYR A 26 4.25 -9.11 -12.59
N TRP A 27 3.96 -7.81 -12.75
CA TRP A 27 2.83 -7.36 -13.57
C TRP A 27 2.95 -7.79 -15.04
N GLU A 28 4.13 -7.66 -15.66
CA GLU A 28 4.39 -8.11 -17.04
C GLU A 28 4.18 -9.63 -17.21
N ALA A 29 4.56 -10.42 -16.22
CA ALA A 29 4.34 -11.86 -16.22
C ALA A 29 2.84 -12.21 -16.11
N LEU A 30 2.09 -11.49 -15.28
CA LEU A 30 0.64 -11.63 -15.20
C LEU A 30 -0.04 -11.34 -16.55
N GLN A 31 0.35 -10.25 -17.22
CA GLN A 31 -0.23 -9.92 -18.54
C GLN A 31 0.08 -10.98 -19.60
N ARG A 32 1.27 -11.58 -19.58
CA ARG A 32 1.61 -12.72 -20.46
C ARG A 32 0.77 -13.94 -20.20
N PHE A 33 0.57 -14.29 -18.93
CA PHE A 33 -0.27 -15.42 -18.53
C PHE A 33 -1.73 -15.19 -18.96
N ASP A 34 -2.26 -14.00 -18.71
CA ASP A 34 -3.60 -13.58 -19.09
C ASP A 34 -3.80 -13.62 -20.61
N ARG A 35 -2.80 -13.17 -21.39
CA ARG A 35 -2.79 -13.27 -22.85
C ARG A 35 -2.88 -14.72 -23.32
N ALA A 36 -2.06 -15.61 -22.75
CA ALA A 36 -2.03 -17.02 -23.14
C ALA A 36 -3.37 -17.70 -22.85
N ASN A 37 -3.99 -17.40 -21.70
CA ASN A 37 -5.33 -17.89 -21.36
C ASN A 37 -6.41 -17.37 -22.31
N ALA A 38 -6.36 -16.08 -22.68
CA ALA A 38 -7.33 -15.51 -23.61
C ALA A 38 -7.26 -16.16 -25.01
N LEU A 39 -6.05 -16.43 -25.52
CA LEU A 39 -5.85 -17.13 -26.78
C LEU A 39 -6.32 -18.60 -26.71
N ALA A 40 -6.05 -19.29 -25.61
CA ALA A 40 -6.51 -20.65 -25.40
C ALA A 40 -8.05 -20.75 -25.34
N GLU A 41 -8.71 -19.78 -24.69
CA GLU A 41 -10.17 -19.68 -24.62
C GLU A 41 -10.82 -19.36 -25.97
N GLU A 42 -10.19 -18.49 -26.78
CA GLU A 42 -10.63 -18.22 -28.15
C GLU A 42 -10.55 -19.48 -29.02
N ARG A 43 -9.43 -20.21 -28.93
CA ARG A 43 -9.12 -21.33 -29.80
C ARG A 43 -9.82 -22.63 -29.41
N TRP A 44 -9.90 -22.93 -28.12
CA TRP A 44 -10.40 -24.22 -27.60
C TRP A 44 -11.56 -24.08 -26.59
N GLY A 45 -11.88 -22.86 -26.17
CA GLY A 45 -12.90 -22.56 -25.18
C GLY A 45 -14.25 -22.20 -25.80
N ARG A 46 -14.95 -21.25 -25.17
CA ARG A 46 -16.33 -20.87 -25.54
C ARG A 46 -16.42 -19.93 -26.76
N GLY A 47 -15.34 -19.80 -27.54
CA GLY A 47 -15.28 -18.90 -28.68
C GLY A 47 -15.32 -17.42 -28.29
N ILE A 48 -14.86 -17.07 -27.08
CA ILE A 48 -14.69 -15.67 -26.68
C ILE A 48 -13.42 -15.16 -27.36
N PRO A 49 -13.49 -14.17 -28.27
CA PRO A 49 -12.30 -13.67 -28.95
C PRO A 49 -11.30 -13.08 -27.96
N ALA A 50 -10.01 -13.37 -28.14
CA ALA A 50 -8.98 -12.75 -27.32
C ALA A 50 -8.99 -11.22 -27.55
N PRO A 51 -8.75 -10.41 -26.50
CA PRO A 51 -8.65 -8.96 -26.67
C PRO A 51 -7.61 -8.61 -27.72
N ARG A 52 -7.98 -7.77 -28.69
CA ARG A 52 -7.05 -7.26 -29.71
C ARG A 52 -6.25 -6.06 -29.23
N PHE A 53 -6.75 -5.40 -28.19
CA PHE A 53 -6.16 -4.23 -27.56
C PHE A 53 -6.33 -4.32 -26.04
N GLY A 54 -5.40 -3.72 -25.30
CA GLY A 54 -5.42 -3.70 -23.84
C GLY A 54 -4.13 -4.26 -23.21
N PRO A 55 -4.11 -4.48 -21.89
CA PRO A 55 -2.87 -4.79 -21.18
C PRO A 55 -2.25 -6.12 -21.62
N GLN A 56 -3.05 -7.10 -22.05
CA GLN A 56 -2.53 -8.38 -22.54
C GLN A 56 -1.75 -8.26 -23.85
N THR A 57 -1.98 -7.22 -24.65
CA THR A 57 -1.29 -7.00 -25.93
C THR A 57 -0.26 -5.87 -25.85
N CYS A 58 -0.45 -4.91 -24.94
CA CYS A 58 0.38 -3.71 -24.85
C CYS A 58 1.39 -3.71 -23.69
N TRP A 59 1.47 -4.75 -22.85
CA TRP A 59 2.36 -4.78 -21.68
C TRP A 59 3.84 -4.53 -21.99
N GLN A 60 4.31 -4.92 -23.18
CA GLN A 60 5.71 -4.71 -23.60
C GLN A 60 6.08 -3.23 -23.70
N ASP A 61 5.10 -2.39 -24.02
CA ASP A 61 5.29 -0.96 -24.16
C ASP A 61 5.19 -0.22 -22.82
N PHE A 62 4.78 -0.91 -21.75
CA PHE A 62 4.50 -0.26 -20.47
C PHE A 62 5.74 0.38 -19.86
N ARG A 63 6.91 -0.24 -20.01
CA ARG A 63 8.20 0.35 -19.58
C ARG A 63 8.47 1.68 -20.28
N SER A 64 8.40 1.67 -21.61
CA SER A 64 8.60 2.88 -22.43
C SER A 64 7.58 3.95 -22.10
N TYR A 65 6.33 3.54 -21.87
CA TYR A 65 5.26 4.41 -21.40
C TYR A 65 5.61 5.07 -20.05
N LEU A 66 6.00 4.30 -19.02
CA LEU A 66 6.39 4.81 -17.70
C LEU A 66 7.58 5.79 -17.77
N LEU A 67 8.55 5.53 -18.66
CA LEU A 67 9.72 6.39 -18.85
C LEU A 67 9.36 7.69 -19.60
N ALA A 68 8.41 7.61 -20.52
CA ALA A 68 7.89 8.75 -21.27
C ALA A 68 6.93 9.62 -20.45
N SER A 69 6.22 9.04 -19.48
CA SER A 69 5.24 9.76 -18.64
C SER A 69 5.84 10.96 -17.93
N ARG A 70 5.03 12.00 -17.78
CA ARG A 70 5.33 13.28 -17.16
C ARG A 70 4.29 13.64 -16.09
N PRO A 71 4.65 14.51 -15.12
CA PRO A 71 3.68 15.02 -14.15
C PRO A 71 2.51 15.69 -14.86
N GLY A 72 1.29 15.24 -14.56
CA GLY A 72 0.05 15.69 -15.18
C GLY A 72 -0.46 14.79 -16.32
N ASP A 73 0.34 13.83 -16.80
CA ASP A 73 -0.13 12.88 -17.81
C ASP A 73 -1.22 11.97 -17.23
N THR A 74 -2.27 11.76 -18.00
CA THR A 74 -3.35 10.84 -17.66
C THR A 74 -2.90 9.40 -17.90
N TYR A 75 -3.24 8.51 -16.96
CA TYR A 75 -2.99 7.08 -17.12
C TYR A 75 -3.83 6.50 -18.29
N ASP A 76 -3.16 5.86 -19.25
CA ASP A 76 -3.82 5.13 -20.35
C ASP A 76 -4.44 3.81 -19.83
N SER A 77 -5.65 3.96 -19.27
CA SER A 77 -6.40 2.85 -18.67
C SER A 77 -6.93 1.86 -19.71
N GLU A 78 -7.09 2.28 -20.96
CA GLU A 78 -7.49 1.39 -22.05
C GLU A 78 -6.35 0.42 -22.37
N ARG A 79 -5.14 0.96 -22.51
CA ARG A 79 -3.95 0.18 -22.85
C ARG A 79 -3.40 -0.64 -21.70
N PHE A 80 -3.46 -0.15 -20.46
CA PHE A 80 -2.80 -0.78 -19.30
C PHE A 80 -3.72 -1.08 -18.12
N GLY A 81 -4.88 -0.42 -18.04
CA GLY A 81 -5.82 -0.52 -16.92
C GLY A 81 -6.80 -1.70 -16.98
N GLY A 82 -6.83 -2.45 -18.10
CA GLY A 82 -7.59 -3.69 -18.21
C GLY A 82 -9.09 -3.52 -17.95
N ILE A 83 -9.85 -3.11 -18.96
CA ILE A 83 -11.32 -3.17 -18.91
C ILE A 83 -11.73 -4.58 -19.33
N ILE A 84 -12.07 -5.46 -18.39
CA ILE A 84 -12.55 -6.80 -18.74
C ILE A 84 -14.00 -6.98 -18.33
N ARG A 85 -14.82 -7.18 -19.37
CA ARG A 85 -16.25 -7.53 -19.31
C ARG A 85 -16.49 -8.70 -18.36
N GLY A 86 -16.85 -8.40 -17.11
CA GLY A 86 -17.45 -9.36 -16.18
C GLY A 86 -16.53 -10.35 -15.45
N ARG A 87 -15.20 -10.36 -15.67
CA ARG A 87 -14.26 -11.19 -14.88
C ARG A 87 -13.58 -10.34 -13.79
N ARG A 88 -14.03 -10.52 -12.53
CA ARG A 88 -13.62 -9.72 -11.35
C ARG A 88 -12.14 -9.88 -10.96
N ASP A 89 -11.50 -11.01 -11.24
CA ASP A 89 -10.11 -11.29 -10.82
C ASP A 89 -9.08 -10.30 -11.41
N TYR A 90 -9.40 -9.63 -12.51
CA TYR A 90 -8.49 -8.75 -13.24
C TYR A 90 -8.33 -7.35 -12.62
N VAL A 91 -9.25 -6.91 -11.76
CA VAL A 91 -9.21 -5.58 -11.12
C VAL A 91 -7.96 -5.42 -10.23
N LYS A 92 -7.47 -6.53 -9.67
CA LYS A 92 -6.28 -6.57 -8.81
C LYS A 92 -4.99 -6.22 -9.56
N HIS A 93 -4.91 -6.54 -10.86
CA HIS A 93 -3.70 -6.34 -11.66
C HIS A 93 -3.64 -4.93 -12.27
N ALA A 94 -4.80 -4.38 -12.63
CA ALA A 94 -4.93 -3.03 -13.18
C ALA A 94 -4.31 -1.97 -12.27
N SER A 95 -4.54 -2.11 -10.97
CA SER A 95 -4.10 -1.14 -9.96
C SER A 95 -2.59 -1.16 -9.70
N ILE A 96 -1.87 -2.24 -10.05
CA ILE A 96 -0.40 -2.26 -10.03
C ILE A 96 0.13 -1.28 -11.07
N ALA A 97 -0.31 -1.39 -12.32
CA ALA A 97 0.13 -0.51 -13.40
C ALA A 97 -0.28 0.94 -13.14
N THR A 98 -1.50 1.17 -12.64
CA THR A 98 -1.95 2.50 -12.22
C THR A 98 -1.05 3.12 -11.14
N SER A 99 -0.67 2.34 -10.12
CA SER A 99 0.18 2.81 -9.03
C SER A 99 1.62 3.06 -9.49
N LEU A 100 2.16 2.19 -10.35
CA LEU A 100 3.48 2.36 -10.96
C LEU A 100 3.52 3.60 -11.86
N HIS A 101 2.49 3.83 -12.66
CA HIS A 101 2.36 5.05 -13.46
C HIS A 101 2.31 6.30 -12.59
N SER A 102 1.42 6.33 -11.59
CA SER A 102 1.30 7.47 -10.68
C SER A 102 2.63 7.76 -9.96
N TRP A 103 3.36 6.72 -9.54
CA TRP A 103 4.69 6.87 -8.95
C TRP A 103 5.72 7.40 -9.97
N ALA A 104 5.79 6.81 -11.15
CA ALA A 104 6.76 7.12 -12.19
C ALA A 104 6.58 8.50 -12.81
N SER A 105 5.33 8.96 -12.95
CA SER A 105 4.99 10.23 -13.57
C SER A 105 5.04 11.41 -12.60
N ASN A 106 4.89 11.20 -11.29
CA ASN A 106 4.82 12.31 -10.33
C ASN A 106 6.12 12.60 -9.59
N SER A 107 6.59 11.65 -8.77
CA SER A 107 7.71 11.93 -7.86
C SER A 107 8.87 10.96 -8.00
N ARG A 108 8.61 9.69 -8.36
CA ARG A 108 9.55 8.56 -8.21
C ARG A 108 10.17 8.45 -6.81
N ARG A 109 9.60 9.11 -5.81
CA ARG A 109 10.17 9.17 -4.46
C ARG A 109 9.84 7.93 -3.68
N VAL A 110 10.79 7.56 -2.82
CA VAL A 110 10.69 6.45 -1.89
C VAL A 110 10.95 6.99 -0.48
N TYR A 111 10.00 6.76 0.42
CA TYR A 111 10.13 7.06 1.84
C TYR A 111 10.48 5.78 2.60
N GLN A 112 11.69 5.72 3.15
CA GLN A 112 12.08 4.64 4.05
C GLN A 112 11.69 5.01 5.48
N VAL A 113 10.74 4.26 6.04
CA VAL A 113 10.21 4.38 7.39
C VAL A 113 10.94 3.40 8.30
N ASP A 114 11.54 3.92 9.38
CA ASP A 114 12.17 3.08 10.39
C ASP A 114 11.15 2.25 11.20
N GLU A 115 11.64 1.28 11.97
CA GLU A 115 10.79 0.38 12.74
C GLU A 115 9.92 1.11 13.77
N ASP A 116 10.49 2.09 14.49
CA ASP A 116 9.78 2.78 15.57
C ASP A 116 8.64 3.63 15.02
N LEU A 117 8.87 4.38 13.93
CA LEU A 117 7.83 5.15 13.26
C LEU A 117 6.78 4.22 12.65
N ALA A 118 7.17 3.12 12.01
CA ALA A 118 6.22 2.16 11.46
C ALA A 118 5.28 1.58 12.54
N LEU A 119 5.81 1.26 13.73
CA LEU A 119 5.02 0.79 14.86
C LEU A 119 4.06 1.85 15.39
N LEU A 120 4.52 3.09 15.55
CA LEU A 120 3.69 4.22 15.98
C LEU A 120 2.55 4.50 14.99
N LEU A 121 2.86 4.57 13.70
CA LEU A 121 1.86 4.80 12.65
C LEU A 121 0.84 3.65 12.60
N SER A 122 1.29 2.40 12.68
CA SER A 122 0.40 1.21 12.71
C SER A 122 -0.57 1.21 13.91
N ALA A 123 -0.21 1.88 14.99
CA ALA A 123 -1.03 2.02 16.19
C ALA A 123 -1.88 3.31 16.22
N THR A 124 -1.73 4.19 15.23
CA THR A 124 -2.47 5.45 15.16
C THR A 124 -3.87 5.21 14.59
N SER A 125 -4.92 5.76 15.23
CA SER A 125 -6.28 5.76 14.68
C SER A 125 -6.49 6.96 13.77
N PHE A 126 -7.27 6.75 12.70
CA PHE A 126 -7.71 7.79 11.79
C PHE A 126 -9.23 8.01 11.83
N ALA A 127 -9.89 7.59 12.91
CA ALA A 127 -11.33 7.72 13.12
C ALA A 127 -11.83 9.18 13.11
N THR A 128 -10.94 10.17 13.22
CA THR A 128 -11.31 11.59 13.14
C THR A 128 -10.64 12.33 11.98
N LEU A 129 -9.75 11.67 11.24
CA LEU A 129 -9.05 12.29 10.12
C LEU A 129 -9.93 12.16 8.87
N ARG A 130 -10.38 13.30 8.33
CA ARG A 130 -11.16 13.30 7.09
C ARG A 130 -10.28 13.01 5.90
N MET A 131 -10.83 12.35 4.89
CA MET A 131 -10.07 12.04 3.68
C MET A 131 -9.63 13.30 2.94
N GLU A 132 -10.41 14.39 3.01
CA GLU A 132 -10.12 15.71 2.42
C GLU A 132 -8.98 16.46 3.12
N ASP A 133 -8.76 16.20 4.41
CA ASP A 133 -7.66 16.82 5.18
C ASP A 133 -6.31 16.15 4.86
N LEU A 134 -6.34 14.95 4.30
CA LEU A 134 -5.16 14.16 4.00
C LEU A 134 -4.48 14.63 2.71
N ARG A 135 -3.50 15.52 2.86
CA ARG A 135 -2.63 15.99 1.76
C ARG A 135 -1.44 15.06 1.53
N PHE A 136 -1.38 14.42 0.37
CA PHE A 136 -0.19 13.67 -0.03
C PHE A 136 0.96 14.62 -0.36
N PRO A 137 2.22 14.22 -0.07
CA PRO A 137 3.38 15.02 -0.45
C PRO A 137 3.51 15.13 -1.98
N PHE A 138 3.04 14.11 -2.71
CA PHE A 138 2.99 14.01 -4.16
C PHE A 138 1.79 13.15 -4.57
N ASP A 139 1.30 13.32 -5.80
CA ASP A 139 0.22 12.48 -6.30
C ASP A 139 0.61 11.00 -6.44
N GLY A 140 1.90 10.67 -6.49
CA GLY A 140 2.38 9.29 -6.38
C GLY A 140 3.73 9.19 -5.69
N PHE A 141 3.91 8.22 -4.80
CA PHE A 141 5.14 7.96 -4.03
C PHE A 141 5.16 6.51 -3.53
N ALA A 142 6.33 6.01 -3.14
CA ALA A 142 6.46 4.71 -2.49
C ALA A 142 6.88 4.85 -1.03
N ILE A 143 6.47 3.92 -0.19
CA ILE A 143 6.92 3.77 1.20
C ILE A 143 7.58 2.40 1.34
N THR A 144 8.74 2.33 1.97
CA THR A 144 9.32 1.07 2.45
C THR A 144 9.46 1.09 3.96
N VAL A 145 9.08 0.01 4.64
CA VAL A 145 9.18 -0.13 6.09
C VAL A 145 10.30 -1.11 6.46
N ASP A 146 11.06 -0.78 7.51
CA ASP A 146 12.12 -1.66 8.03
C ASP A 146 11.55 -2.96 8.66
N SER A 147 10.32 -2.89 9.20
CA SER A 147 9.57 -4.03 9.74
C SER A 147 8.36 -4.34 8.85
N PRO A 148 8.43 -5.42 8.04
CA PRO A 148 7.32 -5.82 7.18
C PRO A 148 6.00 -6.00 7.93
N VAL A 149 4.88 -5.76 7.24
CA VAL A 149 3.53 -6.12 7.68
C VAL A 149 3.31 -7.59 7.35
N SER A 150 3.18 -8.45 8.37
CA SER A 150 2.90 -9.88 8.16
C SER A 150 1.40 -10.15 8.19
N TYR A 151 0.91 -10.97 7.27
CA TYR A 151 -0.49 -11.40 7.20
C TYR A 151 -0.62 -12.73 6.46
N ALA A 152 -1.32 -13.71 7.05
CA ALA A 152 -1.60 -15.01 6.42
C ALA A 152 -0.39 -15.71 5.78
N GLY A 153 0.80 -15.61 6.39
CA GLY A 153 2.05 -16.15 5.84
C GLY A 153 2.77 -15.21 4.85
N SER A 154 2.07 -14.23 4.31
CA SER A 154 2.61 -13.12 3.51
C SER A 154 3.32 -12.09 4.39
N SER A 155 4.25 -11.35 3.78
CA SER A 155 4.99 -10.26 4.42
C SER A 155 5.15 -9.13 3.43
N PHE A 156 4.74 -7.91 3.76
CA PHE A 156 4.77 -6.75 2.87
C PHE A 156 5.67 -5.67 3.45
N ASN A 157 6.64 -5.18 2.69
CA ASN A 157 7.57 -4.15 3.17
C ASN A 157 7.58 -2.88 2.33
N THR A 158 6.94 -2.90 1.16
CA THR A 158 6.92 -1.76 0.24
C THR A 158 5.48 -1.49 -0.18
N PHE A 159 5.11 -0.21 -0.26
CA PHE A 159 3.77 0.24 -0.58
C PHE A 159 3.88 1.32 -1.66
N VAL A 160 3.33 1.08 -2.84
CA VAL A 160 3.27 2.08 -3.91
C VAL A 160 1.93 2.78 -3.82
N CYS A 161 1.96 4.10 -3.70
CA CYS A 161 0.78 4.93 -3.52
C CYS A 161 0.61 5.82 -4.73
N GLY A 162 -0.63 5.95 -5.19
CA GLY A 162 -0.99 6.83 -6.29
C GLY A 162 -2.33 7.50 -6.06
N LYS A 163 -2.50 8.68 -6.65
CA LYS A 163 -3.74 9.41 -6.78
C LYS A 163 -4.10 9.39 -8.26
N VAL A 164 -5.30 8.94 -8.57
CA VAL A 164 -5.81 8.86 -9.93
C VAL A 164 -7.23 9.40 -10.00
N VAL A 165 -7.63 9.82 -11.19
CA VAL A 165 -9.00 10.20 -11.48
C VAL A 165 -9.63 9.02 -12.23
N ASP A 166 -10.71 8.48 -11.70
CA ASP A 166 -11.43 7.38 -12.35
C ASP A 166 -12.28 7.87 -13.54
N ALA A 167 -12.93 6.95 -14.25
CA ALA A 167 -13.75 7.27 -15.41
C ALA A 167 -14.96 8.19 -15.09
N SER A 168 -15.35 8.31 -13.83
CA SER A 168 -16.42 9.21 -13.38
C SER A 168 -15.91 10.62 -13.06
N GLY A 169 -14.61 10.87 -13.17
CA GLY A 169 -13.98 12.11 -12.75
C GLY A 169 -13.70 12.18 -11.25
N LYS A 170 -13.93 11.10 -10.50
CA LYS A 170 -13.71 11.06 -9.06
C LYS A 170 -12.25 10.74 -8.75
N THR A 171 -11.70 11.44 -7.77
CA THR A 171 -10.36 11.14 -7.27
C THR A 171 -10.39 9.87 -6.43
N VAL A 172 -9.49 8.94 -6.76
CA VAL A 172 -9.28 7.67 -6.08
C VAL A 172 -7.81 7.57 -5.67
N LYS A 173 -7.56 7.20 -4.43
CA LYS A 173 -6.22 6.86 -3.96
C LYS A 173 -6.02 5.36 -4.13
N VAL A 174 -5.03 4.96 -4.93
CA VAL A 174 -4.68 3.56 -5.17
C VAL A 174 -3.42 3.20 -4.40
N PHE A 175 -3.40 2.00 -3.83
CA PHE A 175 -2.25 1.49 -3.10
C PHE A 175 -1.95 0.07 -3.52
N THR A 176 -0.67 -0.22 -3.73
CA THR A 176 -0.15 -1.57 -3.99
C THR A 176 0.81 -1.95 -2.88
N ALA A 177 0.44 -2.92 -2.04
CA ALA A 177 1.34 -3.53 -1.07
C ALA A 177 2.16 -4.63 -1.76
N VAL A 178 3.48 -4.50 -1.69
CA VAL A 178 4.46 -5.35 -2.36
C VAL A 178 5.09 -6.31 -1.36
N SER A 179 5.07 -7.59 -1.71
CA SER A 179 5.69 -8.64 -0.90
C SER A 179 7.17 -8.34 -0.63
N ALA A 180 7.60 -8.54 0.62
CA ALA A 180 9.00 -8.46 1.04
C ALA A 180 9.87 -9.53 0.35
N HIS A 181 9.23 -10.55 -0.21
CA HIS A 181 9.85 -11.64 -0.98
C HIS A 181 9.65 -11.45 -2.49
N ILE A 182 9.20 -10.28 -2.97
CA ILE A 182 8.99 -10.09 -4.41
C ILE A 182 10.29 -10.23 -5.21
N SER A 183 11.45 -9.99 -4.61
CA SER A 183 12.74 -10.24 -5.27
C SER A 183 13.12 -11.72 -5.36
N GLU A 184 12.52 -12.56 -4.53
CA GLU A 184 12.58 -14.02 -4.66
C GLU A 184 11.61 -14.53 -5.73
N TYR A 185 10.77 -13.64 -6.31
CA TYR A 185 10.03 -13.96 -7.53
C TYR A 185 11.05 -14.12 -8.64
N THR A 186 11.64 -15.31 -8.73
CA THR A 186 12.09 -15.78 -10.03
C THR A 186 10.82 -15.83 -10.84
N GLU A 187 10.71 -14.97 -11.86
CA GLU A 187 9.66 -15.11 -12.86
C GLU A 187 9.63 -16.60 -13.17
N PRO A 188 8.57 -17.33 -12.79
CA PRO A 188 8.57 -18.76 -12.92
C PRO A 188 8.63 -18.96 -14.42
N PHE A 189 9.85 -19.22 -14.89
CA PHE A 189 10.17 -19.61 -16.23
C PHE A 189 9.76 -18.57 -17.27
N SER A 190 10.60 -17.55 -17.50
CA SER A 190 10.53 -16.80 -18.78
C SER A 190 10.43 -17.75 -19.99
N SER A 191 11.04 -18.93 -19.90
CA SER A 191 10.87 -20.03 -20.85
C SER A 191 9.48 -20.69 -20.85
N LEU A 192 8.85 -21.00 -19.70
CA LEU A 192 7.51 -21.62 -19.67
C LEU A 192 6.42 -20.60 -19.95
N SER A 193 6.52 -19.35 -19.51
CA SER A 193 5.55 -18.30 -19.84
C SER A 193 5.54 -18.02 -21.33
N SER A 194 6.73 -17.91 -21.96
CA SER A 194 6.83 -17.87 -23.42
C SER A 194 6.39 -19.18 -24.09
N ALA A 195 6.66 -20.35 -23.51
CA ALA A 195 6.17 -21.62 -24.07
C ALA A 195 4.65 -21.74 -24.00
N LEU A 196 4.03 -21.30 -22.91
CA LEU A 196 2.58 -21.27 -22.72
C LEU A 196 1.94 -20.39 -23.78
N LEU A 197 2.49 -19.18 -23.99
CA LEU A 197 2.00 -18.26 -25.01
C LEU A 197 2.14 -18.86 -26.43
N ARG A 198 3.31 -19.39 -26.80
CA ARG A 198 3.52 -20.07 -28.09
C ARG A 198 2.58 -21.26 -28.29
N THR A 199 2.32 -22.01 -27.22
CA THR A 199 1.43 -23.18 -27.26
C THR A 199 -0.02 -22.73 -27.44
N ALA A 200 -0.45 -21.63 -26.80
CA ALA A 200 -1.77 -21.06 -27.01
C ALA A 200 -1.96 -20.64 -28.48
N GLU A 201 -0.96 -20.00 -29.08
CA GLU A 201 -0.98 -19.55 -30.48
C GLU A 201 -0.99 -20.71 -31.47
N ASN A 202 -0.07 -21.69 -31.31
CA ASN A 202 0.23 -22.65 -32.36
C ASN A 202 0.20 -24.13 -31.92
N GLY A 203 0.22 -24.40 -30.62
CA GLY A 203 0.34 -25.75 -30.06
C GLY A 203 -0.98 -26.51 -29.97
N THR A 204 -0.98 -27.59 -29.18
CA THR A 204 -2.18 -28.39 -28.88
C THR A 204 -2.79 -28.03 -27.51
N ARG A 205 -4.08 -28.31 -27.33
CA ARG A 205 -4.78 -28.11 -26.04
C ARG A 205 -4.12 -28.89 -24.90
N VAL A 206 -3.69 -30.13 -25.16
CA VAL A 206 -3.07 -31.01 -24.16
C VAL A 206 -1.74 -30.44 -23.66
N GLU A 207 -0.92 -29.88 -24.56
CA GLU A 207 0.34 -29.23 -24.18
C GLU A 207 0.09 -27.96 -23.36
N PHE A 208 -0.90 -27.15 -23.75
CA PHE A 208 -1.27 -25.95 -23.01
C PHE A 208 -1.73 -26.29 -21.59
N GLU A 209 -2.65 -27.25 -21.45
CA GLU A 209 -3.16 -27.70 -20.14
C GLU A 209 -2.05 -28.32 -19.27
N ARG A 210 -1.04 -28.97 -19.88
CA ARG A 210 0.14 -29.45 -19.16
C ARG A 210 0.97 -28.27 -18.64
N LEU A 211 1.34 -27.33 -19.51
CA LEU A 211 2.14 -26.14 -19.13
C LEU A 211 1.42 -25.28 -18.09
N ALA A 212 0.12 -25.06 -18.24
CA ALA A 212 -0.69 -24.29 -17.30
C ALA A 212 -0.72 -24.96 -15.91
N ARG A 213 -0.82 -26.31 -15.86
CA ARG A 213 -0.73 -27.06 -14.60
C ARG A 213 0.66 -26.99 -13.98
N ASP A 214 1.71 -27.08 -14.78
CA ASP A 214 3.09 -26.97 -14.29
C ASP A 214 3.33 -25.58 -13.69
N ILE A 215 2.94 -24.52 -14.40
CA ILE A 215 2.98 -23.13 -13.90
C ILE A 215 2.16 -23.03 -12.61
N SER A 216 0.93 -23.56 -12.58
CA SER A 216 0.07 -23.53 -11.38
C SER A 216 0.68 -24.25 -10.18
N ARG A 217 1.33 -25.39 -10.37
CA ARG A 217 2.02 -26.13 -9.29
C ARG A 217 3.22 -25.34 -8.77
N LEU A 218 3.96 -24.71 -9.67
CA LEU A 218 5.12 -23.89 -9.33
C LEU A 218 4.67 -22.65 -8.58
N THR A 219 3.69 -21.92 -9.10
CA THR A 219 3.11 -20.76 -8.42
C THR A 219 2.50 -21.15 -7.08
N GLN A 220 1.83 -22.30 -6.94
CA GLN A 220 1.27 -22.76 -5.65
C GLN A 220 2.36 -23.10 -4.62
N LYS A 221 3.46 -23.74 -5.07
CA LYS A 221 4.62 -24.00 -4.20
C LYS A 221 5.24 -22.69 -3.70
N HIS A 222 5.27 -21.67 -4.56
CA HIS A 222 5.79 -20.34 -4.24
C HIS A 222 4.74 -19.41 -3.57
N SER A 223 3.44 -19.67 -3.71
CA SER A 223 2.35 -18.86 -3.16
C SER A 223 2.19 -19.03 -1.66
N THR A 224 2.73 -20.10 -1.07
CA THR A 224 2.90 -20.19 0.39
C THR A 224 3.81 -19.10 0.97
N ARG A 225 4.59 -18.41 0.11
CA ARG A 225 5.36 -17.19 0.42
C ARG A 225 4.80 -15.93 -0.26
N SER A 226 3.66 -16.05 -0.94
CA SER A 226 2.85 -14.98 -1.50
C SER A 226 3.71 -13.83 -2.04
N HIS A 227 4.23 -14.01 -3.25
CA HIS A 227 4.76 -12.94 -4.11
C HIS A 227 3.61 -12.03 -4.60
N GLU A 228 2.66 -11.74 -3.72
CA GLU A 228 1.43 -11.05 -4.04
C GLU A 228 1.66 -9.55 -3.95
N ALA A 229 1.08 -8.86 -4.93
CA ALA A 229 0.81 -7.45 -4.85
C ALA A 229 -0.67 -7.31 -4.49
N LEU A 230 -0.95 -6.76 -3.31
CA LEU A 230 -2.33 -6.48 -2.93
C LEU A 230 -2.65 -5.05 -3.29
N CYS A 231 -3.75 -4.85 -4.02
CA CYS A 231 -4.08 -3.54 -4.54
C CYS A 231 -5.50 -3.11 -4.20
N TRP A 232 -5.65 -1.85 -3.81
CA TRP A 232 -6.92 -1.32 -3.36
C TRP A 232 -7.12 0.13 -3.79
N PRO A 233 -8.21 0.43 -4.50
CA PRO A 233 -8.69 1.78 -4.66
C PRO A 233 -9.47 2.22 -3.42
N ILE A 234 -9.17 3.40 -2.87
CA ILE A 234 -9.97 4.06 -1.84
C ILE A 234 -10.50 5.36 -2.42
N SER A 235 -11.82 5.44 -2.50
CA SER A 235 -12.51 6.60 -3.05
C SER A 235 -12.51 7.76 -2.07
N GLU A 236 -12.21 8.98 -2.54
CA GLU A 236 -12.35 10.17 -1.71
C GLU A 236 -13.83 10.55 -1.62
N GLU A 237 -14.42 10.40 -0.44
CA GLU A 237 -15.80 10.83 -0.17
C GLU A 237 -15.80 12.04 0.76
N PRO A 238 -16.37 13.18 0.33
CA PRO A 238 -16.48 14.37 1.17
C PRO A 238 -17.13 14.04 2.53
N GLY A 239 -16.55 14.60 3.60
CA GLY A 239 -17.03 14.39 4.97
C GLY A 239 -16.79 13.01 5.57
N CYS A 240 -16.28 12.03 4.81
CA CYS A 240 -15.93 10.72 5.35
C CYS A 240 -14.54 10.72 6.00
N THR A 241 -14.37 9.96 7.07
CA THR A 241 -13.07 9.72 7.67
C THR A 241 -12.28 8.70 6.84
N VAL A 242 -10.97 8.66 7.03
CA VAL A 242 -10.11 7.64 6.40
C VAL A 242 -10.59 6.23 6.77
N GLU A 243 -10.97 6.00 8.03
CA GLU A 243 -11.48 4.70 8.48
C GLU A 243 -12.85 4.37 7.86
N ASP A 244 -13.73 5.35 7.66
CA ASP A 244 -15.01 5.15 6.96
C ASP A 244 -14.79 4.76 5.49
N CYS A 245 -13.90 5.46 4.78
CA CYS A 245 -13.55 5.15 3.39
C CYS A 245 -12.95 3.74 3.25
N ILE A 246 -12.09 3.34 4.19
CA ILE A 246 -11.54 1.99 4.27
C ILE A 246 -12.68 0.98 4.44
N LYS A 247 -13.56 1.18 5.42
CA LYS A 247 -14.67 0.27 5.72
C LYS A 247 -15.61 0.11 4.52
N LYS A 248 -16.03 1.23 3.91
CA LYS A 248 -16.87 1.24 2.70
C LYS A 248 -16.25 0.47 1.55
N THR A 249 -14.95 0.64 1.31
CA THR A 249 -14.23 -0.11 0.27
C THR A 249 -14.34 -1.62 0.52
N PHE A 250 -14.24 -2.07 1.77
CA PHE A 250 -14.37 -3.48 2.14
C PHE A 250 -15.81 -3.98 2.07
N GLU A 251 -16.79 -3.18 2.47
CA GLU A 251 -18.22 -3.51 2.35
C GLU A 251 -18.58 -3.70 0.88
N MET A 252 -18.18 -2.78 -0.01
CA MET A 252 -18.38 -2.90 -1.46
C MET A 252 -17.72 -4.16 -2.04
N GLN A 253 -16.54 -4.54 -1.55
CA GLN A 253 -15.85 -5.76 -1.98
C GLN A 253 -16.53 -7.02 -1.43
N ALA A 254 -16.99 -7.02 -0.18
CA ALA A 254 -17.72 -8.13 0.42
C ALA A 254 -19.05 -8.40 -0.31
N ASP A 255 -19.80 -7.35 -0.66
CA ASP A 255 -21.03 -7.43 -1.45
C ASP A 255 -20.78 -7.99 -2.86
N SER A 256 -19.56 -7.86 -3.36
CA SER A 256 -19.11 -8.47 -4.61
C SER A 256 -18.73 -9.96 -4.48
N GLY A 257 -19.11 -10.63 -3.38
CA GLY A 257 -18.90 -12.06 -3.16
C GLY A 257 -17.48 -12.41 -2.68
N GLU A 258 -16.65 -11.41 -2.35
CA GLU A 258 -15.31 -11.63 -1.81
C GLU A 258 -15.34 -11.68 -0.27
N ALA A 259 -16.16 -12.55 0.32
CA ALA A 259 -16.29 -12.69 1.77
C ALA A 259 -14.94 -13.00 2.47
N GLU A 260 -14.02 -13.64 1.76
CA GLU A 260 -12.64 -13.85 2.24
C GLU A 260 -11.92 -12.52 2.51
N LEU A 261 -12.19 -11.44 1.76
CA LEU A 261 -11.54 -10.13 1.96
C LEU A 261 -11.84 -9.52 3.33
N VAL A 262 -12.97 -9.85 3.96
CA VAL A 262 -13.25 -9.40 5.34
C VAL A 262 -12.17 -9.88 6.31
N LYS A 263 -11.57 -11.06 6.07
CA LYS A 263 -10.45 -11.57 6.87
C LYS A 263 -9.18 -10.71 6.72
N HIS A 264 -9.06 -9.98 5.61
CA HIS A 264 -7.94 -9.08 5.32
C HIS A 264 -8.12 -7.66 5.89
N LEU A 265 -9.25 -7.35 6.54
CA LEU A 265 -9.51 -5.98 7.02
C LEU A 265 -8.44 -5.50 8.02
N SER A 266 -7.89 -6.39 8.85
CA SER A 266 -6.87 -6.04 9.85
C SER A 266 -5.52 -5.66 9.23
N VAL A 267 -5.05 -6.43 8.23
CA VAL A 267 -3.82 -6.09 7.48
C VAL A 267 -4.03 -4.81 6.69
N PHE A 268 -5.21 -4.65 6.09
CA PHE A 268 -5.51 -3.46 5.32
C PHE A 268 -5.53 -2.21 6.18
N THR A 269 -6.19 -2.28 7.34
CA THR A 269 -6.18 -1.18 8.31
C THR A 269 -4.74 -0.82 8.70
N THR A 270 -3.87 -1.82 8.89
CA THR A 270 -2.45 -1.60 9.21
C THR A 270 -1.69 -0.94 8.04
N VAL A 271 -1.91 -1.41 6.81
CA VAL A 271 -1.28 -0.84 5.60
C VAL A 271 -1.76 0.59 5.37
N ALA A 272 -3.06 0.82 5.44
CA ALA A 272 -3.65 2.15 5.33
C ALA A 272 -3.13 3.09 6.44
N ARG A 273 -2.96 2.57 7.66
CA ARG A 273 -2.33 3.32 8.76
C ARG A 273 -0.91 3.80 8.44
N LEU A 274 -0.10 2.94 7.83
CA LEU A 274 1.24 3.30 7.36
C LEU A 274 1.19 4.31 6.20
N VAL A 275 0.37 4.00 5.19
CA VAL A 275 0.27 4.78 3.95
C VAL A 275 -0.24 6.19 4.19
N PHE A 276 -1.27 6.35 5.02
CA PHE A 276 -1.85 7.64 5.36
C PHE A 276 -1.13 8.33 6.52
N GLY A 277 -0.53 7.55 7.42
CA GLY A 277 0.25 8.05 8.53
C GLY A 277 1.53 8.75 8.11
N VAL A 278 2.20 8.29 7.04
CA VAL A 278 3.41 8.95 6.53
C VAL A 278 3.12 10.39 6.08
N PRO A 279 2.14 10.69 5.19
CA PRO A 279 1.76 12.05 4.85
C PRO A 279 1.39 12.91 6.06
N VAL A 280 0.59 12.39 6.99
CA VAL A 280 0.19 13.11 8.22
C VAL A 280 1.40 13.42 9.09
N TYR A 281 2.32 12.47 9.23
CA TYR A 281 3.57 12.65 9.96
C TYR A 281 4.45 13.71 9.29
N LEU A 282 4.63 13.67 7.98
CA LEU A 282 5.38 14.68 7.23
C LEU A 282 4.79 16.09 7.42
N GLN A 283 3.45 16.19 7.47
CA GLN A 283 2.77 17.45 7.76
C GLN A 283 2.92 17.90 9.22
N SER A 284 3.17 17.01 10.18
CA SER A 284 3.37 17.41 11.58
C SER A 284 4.78 17.89 11.88
N LEU A 285 5.75 17.59 11.01
CA LEU A 285 7.11 18.11 11.13
C LEU A 285 7.13 19.64 11.02
N GLU A 286 8.02 20.30 11.78
CA GLU A 286 8.27 21.74 11.65
C GLU A 286 8.62 22.08 10.19
N PRO A 287 8.19 23.25 9.65
CA PRO A 287 8.47 23.62 8.26
C PRO A 287 9.95 23.48 7.87
N ALA A 288 10.87 23.92 8.75
CA ALA A 288 12.31 23.77 8.54
C ALA A 288 12.76 22.30 8.40
N LYS A 289 12.07 21.36 9.05
CA LYS A 289 12.31 19.91 8.98
C LYS A 289 11.58 19.23 7.83
N ARG A 290 10.49 19.83 7.31
CA ARG A 290 9.82 19.37 6.07
C ARG A 290 10.74 19.54 4.87
N ASP A 291 11.44 20.67 4.81
CA ASP A 291 12.34 21.03 3.70
C ASP A 291 13.82 20.70 3.97
N ALA A 292 14.18 20.28 5.20
CA ALA A 292 15.56 19.89 5.56
C ALA A 292 16.15 18.78 4.69
N SER A 293 15.30 18.07 3.95
CA SER A 293 15.72 17.10 2.95
C SER A 293 16.47 17.74 1.76
N GLY A 294 16.50 19.07 1.64
CA GLY A 294 17.26 19.78 0.60
C GLY A 294 16.73 19.53 -0.81
N PHE A 295 15.59 18.85 -0.96
CA PHE A 295 15.03 18.45 -2.24
C PHE A 295 14.40 19.64 -2.95
N LYS A 296 15.23 20.45 -3.60
CA LYS A 296 14.77 21.37 -4.64
C LYS A 296 14.16 20.54 -5.77
N LYS A 297 13.00 20.97 -6.31
CA LYS A 297 12.55 20.48 -7.63
C LYS A 297 13.72 20.72 -8.57
N LEU A 298 14.35 19.64 -9.07
CA LEU A 298 15.46 19.80 -10.00
C LEU A 298 14.92 20.51 -11.24
N PRO A 299 15.55 21.62 -11.69
CA PRO A 299 15.16 22.28 -12.92
C PRO A 299 15.14 21.26 -14.05
N ARG A 300 14.05 21.28 -14.84
CA ARG A 300 13.76 20.28 -15.90
C ARG A 300 14.66 20.37 -17.13
N GLU A 301 15.64 21.27 -17.15
CA GLU A 301 16.56 21.39 -18.27
C GLU A 301 17.40 20.12 -18.37
N ALA A 302 17.58 19.63 -19.60
CA ALA A 302 18.05 18.31 -19.99
C ALA A 302 19.51 18.01 -19.61
N VAL A 303 19.82 18.05 -18.32
CA VAL A 303 21.11 17.64 -17.78
C VAL A 303 21.05 16.13 -17.62
N LEU A 304 21.73 15.41 -18.52
CA LEU A 304 22.10 14.04 -18.26
C LEU A 304 23.08 14.01 -17.08
N PRO A 305 22.95 13.04 -16.15
CA PRO A 305 21.94 11.97 -16.12
C PRO A 305 20.54 12.45 -15.71
N ASP A 306 19.48 11.82 -16.24
CA ASP A 306 18.08 12.15 -15.93
C ASP A 306 17.90 12.30 -14.41
N PRO A 307 17.59 13.52 -13.91
CA PRO A 307 17.50 13.80 -12.48
C PRO A 307 16.38 13.01 -11.78
N ASN A 308 15.52 12.33 -12.55
CA ASN A 308 14.43 11.50 -12.04
C ASN A 308 14.78 10.01 -11.96
N VAL A 309 16.00 9.60 -12.30
CA VAL A 309 16.44 8.22 -12.09
C VAL A 309 16.98 8.10 -10.68
N VAL A 310 16.39 7.22 -9.88
CA VAL A 310 16.93 6.85 -8.57
C VAL A 310 18.20 6.03 -8.79
N THR A 311 19.34 6.70 -8.94
CA THR A 311 20.66 6.08 -9.16
C THR A 311 21.46 5.95 -7.88
N ARG A 312 21.09 6.68 -6.82
CA ARG A 312 21.88 6.80 -5.59
C ARG A 312 21.02 6.65 -4.35
N GLU A 313 21.62 6.08 -3.30
CA GLU A 313 20.99 5.94 -1.98
C GLU A 313 20.48 7.27 -1.40
N ALA A 314 21.13 8.38 -1.76
CA ALA A 314 20.77 9.73 -1.32
C ALA A 314 19.37 10.17 -1.77
N GLU A 315 18.77 9.52 -2.78
CA GLU A 315 17.46 9.85 -3.32
C GLU A 315 16.31 9.15 -2.56
N VAL A 316 16.63 8.24 -1.62
CA VAL A 316 15.66 7.63 -0.70
C VAL A 316 15.50 8.52 0.55
N CYS A 317 14.29 9.04 0.77
CA CYS A 317 13.98 9.88 1.93
C CYS A 317 13.82 9.02 3.18
N LYS A 318 14.75 9.12 4.13
CA LYS A 318 14.66 8.42 5.41
C LYS A 318 13.84 9.24 6.37
N ILE A 319 12.77 8.63 6.87
CA ILE A 319 11.91 9.20 7.91
C ILE A 319 11.97 8.31 9.13
N SER A 320 12.30 8.93 10.25
CA SER A 320 12.49 8.28 11.54
C SER A 320 11.66 8.98 12.60
N SER A 321 11.19 8.21 13.57
CA SER A 321 10.50 8.79 14.72
C SER A 321 11.42 9.76 15.49
N THR A 322 10.88 10.87 15.96
CA THR A 322 11.58 11.76 16.90
C THR A 322 11.71 11.14 18.30
N ARG A 323 10.86 10.14 18.59
CA ARG A 323 10.86 9.36 19.82
C ARG A 323 11.42 7.96 19.54
N VAL A 324 12.51 7.61 20.20
CA VAL A 324 13.03 6.23 20.22
C VAL A 324 12.19 5.42 21.19
N LEU A 325 11.65 4.28 20.74
CA LEU A 325 10.88 3.38 21.60
C LEU A 325 11.82 2.52 22.45
N SER A 326 11.43 2.27 23.70
CA SER A 326 12.05 1.24 24.53
C SER A 326 11.74 -0.17 23.98
N PRO A 327 12.55 -1.19 24.31
CA PRO A 327 12.26 -2.57 23.91
C PRO A 327 10.86 -3.06 24.35
N ALA A 328 10.41 -2.66 25.54
CA ALA A 328 9.09 -3.02 26.05
C ALA A 328 7.95 -2.38 25.24
N GLU A 329 8.07 -1.09 24.90
CA GLU A 329 7.09 -0.41 24.06
C GLU A 329 7.02 -1.01 22.65
N ARG A 330 8.17 -1.34 22.05
CA ARG A 330 8.20 -2.03 20.74
C ARG A 330 7.43 -3.34 20.80
N GLU A 331 7.63 -4.13 21.87
CA GLU A 331 6.93 -5.40 22.03
C GLU A 331 5.42 -5.22 22.19
N ILE A 332 4.98 -4.23 22.98
CA ILE A 332 3.55 -3.89 23.14
C ILE A 332 2.94 -3.50 21.79
N LEU A 333 3.60 -2.62 21.03
CA LEU A 333 3.09 -2.17 19.73
C LEU A 333 3.11 -3.27 18.67
N ARG A 334 4.10 -4.17 18.69
CA ARG A 334 4.12 -5.37 17.81
C ARG A 334 2.95 -6.30 18.12
N ARG A 335 2.59 -6.49 19.40
CA ARG A 335 1.42 -7.27 19.81
C ARG A 335 0.12 -6.61 19.36
N TYR A 336 0.00 -5.30 19.57
CA TYR A 336 -1.15 -4.53 19.10
C TYR A 336 -1.35 -4.63 17.59
N ARG A 337 -0.26 -4.61 16.80
CA ARG A 337 -0.32 -4.80 15.34
C ARG A 337 -0.86 -6.16 14.92
N ARG A 338 -0.54 -7.23 15.65
CA ARG A 338 -1.01 -8.59 15.33
C ARG A 338 -2.48 -8.81 15.66
N ASN A 339 -2.95 -8.19 16.76
CA ASN A 339 -4.34 -8.22 17.19
C ASN A 339 -4.77 -6.80 17.57
N PRO A 340 -5.25 -5.98 16.61
CA PRO A 340 -5.75 -4.64 16.90
C PRO A 340 -7.01 -4.66 17.77
N SER A 341 -7.63 -5.84 17.94
CA SER A 341 -8.68 -6.14 18.92
C SER A 341 -8.17 -6.24 20.36
N GLY A 342 -6.93 -5.84 20.64
CA GLY A 342 -6.43 -5.62 21.99
C GLY A 342 -7.35 -4.61 22.70
N GLU A 343 -8.32 -5.15 23.42
CA GLU A 343 -9.35 -4.42 24.12
C GLU A 343 -8.66 -3.43 25.07
N ILE A 344 -8.94 -2.12 24.94
CA ILE A 344 -8.31 -1.08 25.74
C ILE A 344 -8.41 -1.48 27.22
N GLY A 345 -7.26 -1.65 27.87
CA GLY A 345 -7.20 -1.96 29.30
C GLY A 345 -7.65 -0.75 30.13
N ALA A 346 -8.12 -1.01 31.34
CA ALA A 346 -8.47 0.05 32.27
C ALA A 346 -7.27 0.96 32.53
N HIS A 347 -7.43 2.27 32.38
CA HIS A 347 -6.36 3.25 32.64
C HIS A 347 -6.93 4.58 33.13
N PHE A 348 -6.13 5.32 33.88
CA PHE A 348 -6.49 6.66 34.33
C PHE A 348 -6.20 7.70 33.23
N ARG A 349 -7.18 8.57 32.96
CA ARG A 349 -7.01 9.71 32.06
C ARG A 349 -7.09 11.00 32.88
N CYS A 350 -6.04 11.81 32.84
CA CYS A 350 -6.00 13.10 33.52
C CYS A 350 -7.06 14.07 32.96
N GLY A 351 -7.50 14.98 33.83
CA GLY A 351 -8.42 16.05 33.45
C GLY A 351 -7.76 16.98 32.42
N HIS A 352 -8.53 17.43 31.43
CA HIS A 352 -8.04 18.33 30.38
C HIS A 352 -9.18 19.19 29.84
N TRP A 353 -8.84 20.32 29.26
CA TRP A 353 -9.80 21.18 28.57
C TRP A 353 -9.92 20.75 27.11
N ARG A 354 -11.14 20.64 26.59
CA ARG A 354 -11.39 20.36 25.17
C ARG A 354 -12.57 21.16 24.63
N ARG A 355 -12.71 21.25 23.31
CA ARG A 355 -13.94 21.76 22.70
C ARG A 355 -15.09 20.77 22.92
N PRO A 356 -16.30 21.22 23.27
CA PRO A 356 -17.44 20.32 23.39
C PRO A 356 -17.73 19.64 22.05
N PRO A 357 -17.82 18.30 22.00
CA PRO A 357 -18.12 17.59 20.76
C PRO A 357 -19.51 17.99 20.24
N GLY A 358 -19.63 18.18 18.93
CA GLY A 358 -20.91 18.51 18.27
C GLY A 358 -21.38 19.97 18.40
N LYS A 359 -20.64 20.83 19.09
CA LYS A 359 -21.00 22.26 19.31
C LYS A 359 -20.13 23.25 18.55
N GLY A 360 -19.44 22.81 17.48
CA GLY A 360 -18.51 23.65 16.73
C GLY A 360 -19.16 24.84 15.99
N ALA A 361 -20.45 24.74 15.68
CA ALA A 361 -21.22 25.77 14.97
C ALA A 361 -22.14 26.60 15.89
N ASP A 362 -22.21 26.27 17.19
CA ASP A 362 -23.04 26.95 18.19
C ASP A 362 -22.21 28.09 18.80
N PRO A 363 -22.47 29.37 18.44
CA PRO A 363 -21.66 30.50 18.88
C PRO A 363 -21.76 30.75 20.39
N ASP A 364 -22.84 30.26 21.02
CA ASP A 364 -23.12 30.44 22.44
C ASP A 364 -22.54 29.29 23.29
N ALA A 365 -22.07 28.21 22.66
CA ALA A 365 -21.42 27.12 23.37
C ALA A 365 -20.04 27.54 23.90
N PRO A 366 -19.65 27.11 25.12
CA PRO A 366 -18.35 27.43 25.68
C PRO A 366 -17.22 26.90 24.78
N LYS A 367 -16.24 27.77 24.48
CA LYS A 367 -15.09 27.44 23.62
C LYS A 367 -14.31 26.23 24.10
N THR A 368 -14.24 26.03 25.42
CA THR A 368 -13.62 24.88 26.05
C THR A 368 -14.41 24.46 27.28
N VAL A 369 -14.59 23.15 27.45
CA VAL A 369 -15.12 22.54 28.66
C VAL A 369 -14.02 21.73 29.33
N TRP A 370 -13.99 21.77 30.65
CA TRP A 370 -13.14 20.90 31.42
C TRP A 370 -13.72 19.49 31.39
N VAL A 371 -12.89 18.52 31.02
CA VAL A 371 -13.18 17.10 31.14
C VAL A 371 -12.54 16.64 32.43
N SER A 372 -13.37 16.24 33.39
CA SER A 372 -12.89 15.70 34.65
C SER A 372 -11.98 14.49 34.42
N PRO A 373 -10.95 14.29 35.26
CA PRO A 373 -10.19 13.05 35.24
C PRO A 373 -11.13 11.85 35.38
N THR A 374 -10.87 10.79 34.61
CA THR A 374 -11.77 9.63 34.57
C THR A 374 -10.99 8.34 34.35
N ILE A 375 -11.55 7.25 34.85
CA ILE A 375 -11.04 5.90 34.59
C ILE A 375 -11.71 5.40 33.32
N VAL A 376 -10.90 5.23 32.28
CA VAL A 376 -11.37 4.65 31.02
C VAL A 376 -11.48 3.14 31.21
N ARG A 377 -12.62 2.55 30.82
CA ARG A 377 -12.94 1.12 30.99
C ARG A 377 -12.92 0.65 32.45
N GLN A 378 -13.55 1.43 33.34
CA GLN A 378 -13.72 1.07 34.76
C GLN A 378 -14.41 -0.28 34.96
N ASP A 379 -15.27 -0.68 34.01
CA ASP A 379 -15.96 -1.98 33.96
C ASP A 379 -15.02 -3.20 34.05
N ARG A 380 -13.72 -3.01 33.80
CA ARG A 380 -12.72 -4.07 33.77
C ARG A 380 -11.82 -4.13 35.01
N LEU A 381 -12.00 -3.20 35.95
CA LEU A 381 -11.29 -3.24 37.22
C LEU A 381 -12.08 -4.11 38.18
N PRO A 382 -11.44 -5.07 38.88
CA PRO A 382 -12.05 -5.69 40.04
C PRO A 382 -12.52 -4.62 41.04
N ASP A 383 -13.65 -4.84 41.70
CA ASP A 383 -14.19 -3.89 42.68
C ASP A 383 -13.13 -3.50 43.71
N GLY A 384 -12.96 -2.20 43.91
CA GLY A 384 -11.97 -1.63 44.83
C GLY A 384 -10.53 -1.52 44.29
N THR A 385 -10.26 -1.89 43.03
CA THR A 385 -8.93 -1.73 42.42
C THR A 385 -8.79 -0.42 41.65
N ALA A 386 -7.62 0.20 41.72
CA ALA A 386 -7.32 1.44 41.01
C ALA A 386 -6.65 1.16 39.65
N ALA A 387 -7.04 1.92 38.62
CA ALA A 387 -6.39 1.85 37.32
C ALA A 387 -4.90 2.22 37.41
N PRO A 388 -4.03 1.60 36.57
CA PRO A 388 -2.65 2.05 36.40
C PRO A 388 -2.60 3.57 36.14
N GLY A 389 -1.76 4.28 36.90
CA GLY A 389 -1.61 5.74 36.86
C GLY A 389 -2.46 6.53 37.86
N ALA A 390 -3.52 5.94 38.45
CA ALA A 390 -4.36 6.64 39.44
C ALA A 390 -3.63 6.89 40.78
N LYS A 391 -2.67 6.03 41.15
CA LYS A 391 -1.91 6.11 42.42
C LYS A 391 -0.94 7.30 42.53
N GLN A 392 -0.74 8.06 41.45
CA GLN A 392 0.13 9.25 41.45
C GLN A 392 -0.65 10.55 41.63
N ILE A 393 -1.98 10.49 41.66
CA ILE A 393 -2.88 11.65 41.55
C ILE A 393 -3.94 11.65 42.66
N LEU A 394 -4.31 10.46 43.17
CA LEU A 394 -5.01 10.26 44.45
C LEU A 394 -3.97 10.01 45.54
#